data_AF-A0A821NSN0-F1
#
_entry.id   AF-A0A821NSN0-F1
#
_cell.length_a   1.000
_cell.length_b   1.000
_cell.length_c   1.000
_cell.angle_alpha   90.00
_cell.angle_beta   90.00
_cell.angle_gamma   90.00
#
_symmetry.space_group_name_H-M   'P 1'
#
loop_
_entity.id
_entity.type
_entity.pdbx_description
1 polymer ?
#
loop_
_entity_poly.entity_id
_entity_poly.type
_entity_poly.pdbx_seq_one_letter_code
_entity_poly.pdbx_strand_id
1 'polypeptide(L)'
;ESDEILHVKYQLIYTVGGQQQVDAGEERWKTIQSILNLVKQHAEDVSRMFQEKTCYKSPERKSGFPQFRLQAHEPFPLLCQKIASDWIDSRNYRYADKAIISSFILETYSSIENLVDKFPPLDIQLCLIVRGLLSSEVLLVAFKKRYRVNYGVNPNLSFNRLMAVPF
;
A
#
# COMPACT_ATOMS: atom_id res chain seq x y z
N GLU A 1 0.73 1.92 35.62
CA GLU A 1 2.18 1.95 35.36
C GLU A 1 2.61 1.13 34.14
N SER A 2 2.12 -0.10 33.95
CA SER A 2 2.56 -0.96 32.83
C SER A 2 2.29 -0.41 31.42
N ASP A 3 1.22 0.37 31.23
CA ASP A 3 0.84 0.92 29.91
C ASP A 3 1.81 2.00 29.40
N GLU A 4 2.48 2.74 30.30
CA GLU A 4 3.51 3.70 29.89
C GLU A 4 4.81 2.99 29.50
N ILE A 5 5.19 1.93 30.23
CA ILE A 5 6.44 1.19 29.98
C ILE A 5 6.37 0.41 28.65
N LEU A 6 5.20 -0.13 28.30
CA LEU A 6 4.98 -0.88 27.07
C LEU A 6 4.59 0.00 25.86
N HIS A 7 4.59 1.33 26.02
CA HIS A 7 4.20 2.21 24.94
C HIS A 7 5.23 2.16 23.80
N VAL A 8 4.76 2.00 22.56
CA VAL A 8 5.56 1.93 21.30
C VAL A 8 6.62 3.04 21.15
N LYS A 9 6.50 4.18 21.85
CA LYS A 9 7.51 5.27 21.81
C LYS A 9 8.85 4.87 22.45
N TYR A 10 8.83 3.86 23.33
CA TYR A 10 10.01 3.34 24.02
C TYR A 10 10.55 2.05 23.39
N GLN A 11 9.93 1.55 22.31
CA GLN A 11 10.47 0.42 21.55
C GLN A 11 11.67 0.89 20.72
N LEU A 12 12.87 0.60 21.22
CA LEU A 12 14.10 0.72 20.46
C LEU A 12 14.32 -0.56 19.65
N ILE A 13 14.20 -0.44 18.32
CA ILE A 13 14.54 -1.52 17.40
C ILE A 13 16.02 -1.38 17.07
N TYR A 14 16.87 -2.17 17.72
CA TYR A 14 18.28 -2.29 17.35
C TYR A 14 18.46 -3.43 16.35
N THR A 15 19.07 -3.14 15.20
CA THR A 15 19.49 -4.20 14.28
C THR A 15 20.70 -4.91 14.86
N VAL A 16 20.53 -6.16 15.27
CA VAL A 16 21.62 -7.01 15.74
C VAL A 16 21.96 -8.02 14.64
N GLY A 17 23.23 -8.07 14.21
CA GLY A 17 23.71 -8.99 13.18
C GLY A 17 24.24 -8.28 11.93
N GLY A 18 24.63 -9.07 10.93
CA GLY A 18 25.07 -8.56 9.62
C GLY A 18 23.90 -8.00 8.82
N GLN A 19 24.18 -7.06 7.92
CA GLN A 19 23.17 -6.51 7.00
C GLN A 19 22.62 -7.64 6.11
N GLN A 20 21.32 -7.88 6.18
CA GLN A 20 20.61 -8.82 5.32
C GLN A 20 19.76 -8.08 4.31
N GLN A 21 19.57 -8.70 3.14
CA GLN A 21 18.63 -8.20 2.15
C GLN A 21 17.20 -8.39 2.68
N VAL A 22 16.40 -7.34 2.59
CA VAL A 22 14.96 -7.42 2.91
C VAL A 22 14.28 -8.33 1.89
N ASP A 23 13.23 -9.08 2.30
CA ASP A 23 12.52 -9.98 1.38
C ASP A 23 12.07 -9.26 0.09
N ALA A 24 12.19 -9.97 -1.04
CA ALA A 24 12.04 -9.48 -2.41
C ALA A 24 13.03 -8.37 -2.85
N GLY A 25 14.02 -8.01 -2.03
CA GLY A 25 15.07 -7.07 -2.41
C GLY A 25 14.53 -5.73 -2.91
N GLU A 26 15.02 -5.27 -4.06
CA GLU A 26 14.54 -4.03 -4.70
C GLU A 26 13.10 -4.15 -5.25
N GLU A 27 12.68 -5.36 -5.64
CA GLU A 27 11.35 -5.59 -6.21
C GLU A 27 10.23 -5.32 -5.20
N ARG A 28 10.53 -5.39 -3.90
CA ARG A 28 9.62 -4.98 -2.83
C ARG A 28 9.13 -3.54 -3.03
N TRP A 29 10.05 -2.60 -3.20
CA TRP A 29 9.73 -1.18 -3.31
C TRP A 29 9.11 -0.84 -4.66
N LYS A 30 9.60 -1.45 -5.75
CA LYS A 30 8.99 -1.32 -7.08
C LYS A 30 7.55 -1.80 -7.09
N THR A 31 7.27 -2.93 -6.43
CA THR A 31 5.91 -3.48 -6.32
C THR A 31 5.00 -2.56 -5.52
N ILE A 32 5.45 -2.05 -4.37
CA ILE A 32 4.67 -1.07 -3.58
C ILE A 32 4.37 0.18 -4.41
N GLN A 33 5.36 0.72 -5.12
CA GLN A 33 5.18 1.88 -6.01
C GLN A 33 4.20 1.59 -7.14
N SER A 34 4.28 0.40 -7.76
CA SER A 34 3.34 -0.05 -8.78
C SER A 34 1.91 -0.10 -8.24
N ILE A 35 1.71 -0.66 -7.04
CA ILE A 35 0.39 -0.71 -6.39
C ILE A 35 -0.14 0.69 -6.10
N LEU A 36 0.70 1.62 -5.60
CA LEU A 36 0.30 3.01 -5.40
C LEU A 36 -0.06 3.71 -6.71
N ASN A 37 0.64 3.41 -7.81
CA ASN A 37 0.26 3.93 -9.13
C ASN A 37 -1.11 3.43 -9.57
N LEU A 38 -1.45 2.16 -9.33
CA LEU A 38 -2.79 1.63 -9.57
C LEU A 38 -3.84 2.29 -8.68
N VAL A 39 -3.54 2.55 -7.40
CA VAL A 39 -4.43 3.35 -6.53
C VAL A 39 -4.68 4.71 -7.17
N LYS A 40 -3.65 5.41 -7.64
CA LYS A 40 -3.78 6.72 -8.29
C LYS A 40 -4.69 6.65 -9.53
N GLN A 41 -4.60 5.58 -10.33
CA GLN A 41 -5.43 5.38 -11.52
C GLN A 41 -6.91 5.17 -11.17
N HIS A 42 -7.20 4.40 -10.11
CA HIS A 42 -8.59 4.06 -9.74
C HIS A 42 -9.23 5.02 -8.74
N ALA A 43 -8.46 5.85 -8.05
CA ALA A 43 -8.94 6.69 -6.95
C ALA A 43 -10.08 7.62 -7.35
N GLU A 44 -10.00 8.21 -8.55
CA GLU A 44 -11.04 9.11 -9.04
C GLU A 44 -12.35 8.36 -9.29
N ASP A 45 -12.30 7.24 -10.00
CA ASP A 45 -13.48 6.42 -10.32
C ASP A 45 -14.14 5.86 -9.07
N VAL A 46 -13.35 5.31 -8.14
CA VAL A 46 -13.85 4.84 -6.84
C VAL A 46 -14.49 6.00 -6.07
N SER A 47 -13.91 7.19 -6.11
CA SER A 47 -14.47 8.34 -5.40
C SER A 47 -15.78 8.84 -6.03
N ARG A 48 -15.92 8.78 -7.36
CA ARG A 48 -17.18 9.08 -8.06
C ARG A 48 -18.29 8.11 -7.67
N MET A 49 -17.98 6.83 -7.47
CA MET A 49 -18.94 5.80 -7.04
C MET A 49 -19.31 5.90 -5.56
N PHE A 50 -18.42 6.43 -4.72
CA PHE A 50 -18.56 6.48 -3.26
C PHE A 50 -18.33 7.89 -2.71
N GLN A 51 -19.05 8.89 -3.23
CA GLN A 51 -18.81 10.32 -2.98
C GLN A 51 -18.78 10.68 -1.49
N GLU A 52 -19.70 10.14 -0.69
CA GLU A 52 -19.81 10.44 0.74
C GLU A 52 -18.90 9.58 1.63
N LYS A 53 -18.27 8.55 1.06
CA LYS A 53 -17.42 7.59 1.78
C LYS A 53 -15.95 7.72 1.42
N THR A 54 -15.61 8.68 0.57
CA THR A 54 -14.26 8.93 0.09
C THR A 54 -13.99 10.43 0.00
N CYS A 55 -12.72 10.81 0.03
CA CYS A 55 -12.29 12.17 -0.24
C CYS A 55 -11.23 12.11 -1.33
N TYR A 56 -11.49 12.75 -2.46
CA TYR A 56 -10.58 12.82 -3.59
C TYR A 56 -10.34 14.28 -3.99
N LYS A 57 -9.07 14.65 -4.15
CA LYS A 57 -8.66 15.89 -4.81
C LYS A 57 -7.56 15.56 -5.82
N SER A 58 -7.79 15.98 -7.07
CA SER A 58 -6.82 15.84 -8.14
C SER A 58 -5.52 16.59 -7.78
N PRO A 59 -4.34 16.02 -8.08
CA PRO A 59 -3.07 16.68 -7.81
C PRO A 59 -2.86 17.87 -8.76
N GLU A 60 -2.19 18.92 -8.29
CA GLU A 60 -1.87 20.10 -9.10
C GLU A 60 -0.91 19.78 -10.26
N ARG A 61 -0.05 18.78 -10.08
CA ARG A 61 0.91 18.30 -11.08
C ARG A 61 0.55 16.89 -11.52
N LYS A 62 0.71 16.59 -12.81
CA LYS A 62 0.47 15.24 -13.38
C LYS A 62 1.28 14.14 -12.68
N SER A 63 2.49 14.44 -12.22
CA SER A 63 3.35 13.50 -11.47
C SER A 63 2.95 13.34 -10.00
N GLY A 64 2.09 14.21 -9.46
CA GLY A 64 1.67 14.15 -8.06
C GLY A 64 0.76 12.96 -7.76
N PHE A 65 0.71 12.56 -6.49
CA PHE A 65 -0.27 11.61 -5.98
C PHE A 65 -1.54 12.37 -5.55
N PRO A 66 -2.75 11.93 -5.91
CA PRO A 66 -3.99 12.62 -5.52
C PRO A 66 -4.15 12.64 -4.00
N GLN A 67 -4.84 13.65 -3.47
CA GLN A 67 -5.29 13.58 -2.08
C GLN A 67 -6.47 12.60 -2.04
N PHE A 68 -6.19 11.34 -1.72
CA PHE A 68 -7.17 10.28 -1.66
C PHE A 68 -7.28 9.74 -0.24
N ARG A 69 -8.51 9.66 0.28
CA ARG A 69 -8.81 9.07 1.60
C ARG A 69 -10.08 8.26 1.56
N LEU A 70 -10.11 7.21 2.37
CA LEU A 70 -11.26 6.36 2.61
C LEU A 70 -11.88 6.75 3.95
N GLN A 71 -13.13 7.20 3.93
CA GLN A 71 -13.86 7.57 5.15
C GLN A 71 -14.69 6.40 5.69
N ALA A 72 -15.02 5.43 4.83
CA ALA A 72 -15.69 4.19 5.20
C ALA A 72 -14.89 2.97 4.70
N HIS A 73 -15.30 1.76 5.07
CA HIS A 73 -14.64 0.52 4.64
C HIS A 73 -15.10 0.09 3.24
N GLU A 74 -16.36 0.31 2.93
CA GLU A 74 -17.08 -0.20 1.76
C GLU A 74 -16.43 0.09 0.39
N PRO A 75 -15.76 1.25 0.15
CA PRO A 75 -15.07 1.47 -1.12
C PRO A 75 -13.78 0.63 -1.27
N PHE A 76 -13.21 0.13 -0.17
CA PHE A 76 -11.91 -0.52 -0.14
C PHE A 76 -11.90 -1.88 -0.87
N PRO A 77 -12.86 -2.80 -0.67
CA PRO A 77 -12.90 -4.05 -1.42
C PRO A 77 -12.94 -3.86 -2.94
N LEU A 78 -13.72 -2.88 -3.44
CA LEU A 78 -13.77 -2.56 -4.87
C LEU A 78 -12.41 -2.06 -5.38
N LEU A 79 -11.76 -1.18 -4.61
CA LEU A 79 -10.43 -0.69 -4.93
C LEU A 79 -9.42 -1.84 -4.99
N CYS A 80 -9.43 -2.75 -4.00
CA CYS A 80 -8.58 -3.92 -3.97
C CYS A 80 -8.79 -4.83 -5.18
N GLN A 81 -10.04 -5.09 -5.59
CA GLN A 81 -10.36 -5.89 -6.77
C GLN A 81 -9.79 -5.27 -8.06
N LYS A 82 -9.96 -3.96 -8.25
CA LYS A 82 -9.41 -3.25 -9.41
C LYS A 82 -7.88 -3.31 -9.45
N ILE A 83 -7.24 -3.02 -8.32
CA ILE A 83 -5.77 -3.10 -8.18
C ILE A 83 -5.26 -4.53 -8.45
N ALA A 84 -5.92 -5.54 -7.88
CA ALA A 84 -5.53 -6.93 -8.05
C ALA A 84 -5.62 -7.37 -9.52
N SER A 85 -6.71 -7.03 -10.21
CA SER A 85 -6.90 -7.33 -11.63
C SER A 85 -5.77 -6.73 -12.47
N ASP A 86 -5.56 -5.42 -12.36
CA ASP A 86 -4.58 -4.70 -13.19
C ASP A 86 -3.14 -5.11 -12.85
N TRP A 87 -2.85 -5.40 -11.57
CA TRP A 87 -1.53 -5.90 -11.17
C TRP A 87 -1.24 -7.30 -11.71
N ILE A 88 -2.22 -8.21 -11.66
CA ILE A 88 -2.09 -9.56 -12.24
C ILE A 88 -1.95 -9.47 -13.77
N ASP A 89 -2.71 -8.59 -14.42
CA ASP A 89 -2.68 -8.40 -15.87
C ASP A 89 -1.38 -7.75 -16.35
N SER A 90 -0.75 -6.91 -15.53
CA SER A 90 0.57 -6.35 -15.81
C SER A 90 1.71 -7.39 -15.77
N ARG A 91 1.43 -8.60 -15.27
CA ARG A 91 2.41 -9.68 -15.12
C ARG A 91 2.15 -10.80 -16.12
N ASN A 92 3.24 -11.49 -16.48
CA ASN A 92 3.20 -12.59 -17.44
C ASN A 92 2.81 -13.93 -16.78
N TYR A 93 1.74 -13.93 -16.00
CA TYR A 93 1.19 -15.15 -15.41
C TYR A 93 0.32 -15.90 -16.42
N ARG A 94 0.30 -17.23 -16.33
CA ARG A 94 -0.59 -18.05 -17.16
C ARG A 94 -2.04 -17.75 -16.80
N TYR A 95 -2.93 -17.82 -17.78
CA TYR A 95 -4.36 -17.54 -17.57
C TYR A 95 -4.97 -18.39 -16.44
N ALA A 96 -4.62 -19.68 -16.37
CA ALA A 96 -5.10 -20.59 -15.32
C ALA A 96 -4.61 -20.22 -13.91
N ASP A 97 -3.48 -19.54 -13.81
CA ASP A 97 -2.83 -19.18 -12.55
C ASP A 97 -3.36 -17.84 -11.99
N LYS A 98 -3.92 -16.98 -12.85
CA LYS A 98 -4.46 -15.66 -12.46
C LYS A 98 -5.54 -15.78 -11.37
N ALA A 99 -6.42 -16.76 -11.48
CA ALA A 99 -7.48 -16.98 -10.49
C ALA A 99 -6.92 -17.36 -9.12
N ILE A 100 -5.89 -18.21 -9.09
CA ILE A 100 -5.22 -18.68 -7.86
C ILE A 100 -4.50 -17.50 -7.18
N ILE A 101 -3.80 -16.68 -7.97
CA ILE A 101 -3.11 -15.49 -7.44
C ILE A 101 -4.12 -14.47 -6.93
N SER A 102 -5.20 -14.22 -7.69
CA SER A 102 -6.24 -13.28 -7.31
C SER A 102 -6.92 -13.66 -6.00
N SER A 103 -7.29 -14.94 -5.82
CA SER A 103 -7.87 -15.38 -4.55
C SER A 103 -6.85 -15.25 -3.42
N PHE A 104 -5.59 -15.64 -3.66
CA PHE A 104 -4.55 -15.57 -2.64
C PHE A 104 -4.27 -14.15 -2.12
N ILE A 105 -4.21 -13.15 -3.01
CA ILE A 105 -3.88 -11.77 -2.60
C ILE A 105 -5.09 -11.00 -2.02
N LEU A 106 -6.31 -11.40 -2.36
CA LEU A 106 -7.54 -10.76 -1.87
C LEU A 106 -8.11 -11.43 -0.61
N GLU A 107 -7.82 -12.70 -0.35
CA GLU A 107 -8.35 -13.44 0.79
C GLU A 107 -7.35 -13.57 1.95
N THR A 108 -7.74 -13.08 3.12
CA THR A 108 -6.89 -13.06 4.33
C THR A 108 -6.55 -14.45 4.87
N TYR A 109 -7.39 -15.47 4.64
CA TYR A 109 -7.22 -16.82 5.20
C TYR A 109 -6.78 -17.89 4.18
N SER A 110 -6.37 -17.48 2.97
CA SER A 110 -5.90 -18.43 1.95
C SER A 110 -4.54 -19.04 2.31
N SER A 111 -4.37 -20.35 2.06
CA SER A 111 -3.10 -21.08 2.27
C SER A 111 -2.07 -20.75 1.19
N ILE A 112 -0.79 -20.72 1.56
CA ILE A 112 0.34 -20.50 0.65
C ILE A 112 0.71 -21.77 -0.13
N GLU A 113 0.29 -22.95 0.32
CA GLU A 113 0.70 -24.25 -0.25
C GLU A 113 0.45 -24.34 -1.77
N ASN A 114 -0.69 -23.81 -2.23
CA ASN A 114 -1.03 -23.77 -3.66
C ASN A 114 -0.11 -22.89 -4.52
N LEU A 115 0.67 -21.99 -3.90
CA LEU A 115 1.64 -21.13 -4.57
C LEU A 115 3.07 -21.68 -4.51
N VAL A 116 3.47 -22.29 -3.40
CA VAL A 116 4.87 -22.72 -3.16
C VAL A 116 5.36 -23.67 -4.24
N ASP A 117 4.52 -24.62 -4.66
CA ASP A 117 4.90 -25.62 -5.66
C ASP A 117 4.80 -25.12 -7.11
N LYS A 118 4.12 -23.99 -7.35
CA LYS A 118 3.77 -23.51 -8.70
C LYS A 118 4.58 -22.31 -9.16
N PHE A 119 5.04 -21.47 -8.23
CA PHE A 119 5.67 -20.19 -8.55
C PHE A 119 7.08 -20.09 -7.98
N PRO A 120 7.97 -19.32 -8.62
CA PRO A 120 9.30 -19.09 -8.09
C PRO A 120 9.23 -18.30 -6.76
N PRO A 121 10.27 -18.41 -5.90
CA PRO A 121 10.29 -17.74 -4.59
C PRO A 121 10.01 -16.24 -4.64
N LEU A 122 10.51 -15.54 -5.68
CA LEU A 122 10.27 -14.11 -5.84
C LEU A 122 8.79 -13.80 -6.05
N ASP A 123 8.09 -14.53 -6.93
CA ASP A 123 6.65 -14.30 -7.17
C ASP A 123 5.83 -14.53 -5.90
N ILE A 124 6.18 -15.56 -5.11
CA ILE A 124 5.54 -15.82 -3.82
C ILE A 124 5.73 -14.63 -2.87
N GLN A 125 6.96 -14.11 -2.76
CA GLN A 125 7.24 -12.93 -1.93
C GLN A 125 6.46 -11.70 -2.39
N LEU A 126 6.35 -11.48 -3.71
CA LEU A 126 5.59 -10.36 -4.27
C LEU A 126 4.08 -10.50 -4.02
N CYS A 127 3.52 -11.70 -4.17
CA CYS A 127 2.15 -12.00 -3.80
C CYS A 127 1.90 -11.74 -2.32
N LEU A 128 2.82 -12.11 -1.42
CA LEU A 128 2.71 -11.82 0.01
C LEU A 128 2.74 -10.31 0.31
N ILE A 129 3.59 -9.55 -0.37
CA ILE A 129 3.64 -8.08 -0.24
C ILE A 129 2.29 -7.47 -0.66
N VAL A 130 1.77 -7.85 -1.83
CA VAL A 130 0.47 -7.35 -2.31
C VAL A 130 -0.66 -7.78 -1.38
N ARG A 131 -0.65 -9.02 -0.91
CA ARG A 131 -1.61 -9.53 0.07
C ARG A 131 -1.62 -8.69 1.35
N GLY A 132 -0.44 -8.31 1.85
CA GLY A 132 -0.30 -7.43 3.01
C GLY A 132 -0.87 -6.03 2.76
N LEU A 133 -0.66 -5.47 1.56
CA LEU A 133 -1.21 -4.17 1.18
C LEU A 133 -2.75 -4.19 1.06
N LEU A 134 -3.30 -5.26 0.50
CA LEU A 134 -4.73 -5.41 0.19
C LEU A 134 -5.51 -6.10 1.31
N SER A 135 -5.44 -7.43 1.39
CA SER A 135 -6.24 -8.25 2.33
C SER A 135 -5.88 -8.06 3.81
N SER A 136 -4.63 -7.69 4.13
CA SER A 136 -4.24 -7.30 5.49
C SER A 136 -4.45 -5.81 5.78
N GLU A 137 -5.13 -5.10 4.87
CA GLU A 137 -5.65 -3.75 5.07
C GLU A 137 -4.60 -2.66 5.36
N VAL A 138 -3.33 -2.88 5.04
CA VAL A 138 -2.29 -1.86 5.24
C VAL A 138 -2.61 -0.58 4.45
N LEU A 139 -3.10 -0.71 3.21
CA LEU A 139 -3.54 0.45 2.43
C LEU A 139 -4.79 1.12 3.03
N LEU A 140 -5.74 0.34 3.56
CA LEU A 140 -6.93 0.90 4.19
C LEU A 140 -6.55 1.77 5.40
N VAL A 141 -5.67 1.26 6.26
CA VAL A 141 -5.17 2.00 7.42
C VAL A 141 -4.45 3.27 6.96
N ALA A 142 -3.60 3.17 5.92
CA ALA A 142 -2.89 4.32 5.36
C ALA A 142 -3.85 5.40 4.82
N PHE A 143 -4.91 5.01 4.11
CA PHE A 143 -5.88 5.96 3.51
C PHE A 143 -7.00 6.41 4.46
N LYS A 144 -7.21 5.73 5.60
CA LYS A 144 -8.10 6.20 6.68
C LYS A 144 -7.42 7.22 7.59
N LYS A 145 -6.10 7.12 7.77
CA LYS A 145 -5.38 7.91 8.77
C LYS A 145 -5.43 9.40 8.45
N ARG A 146 -5.96 10.18 9.40
CA ARG A 146 -5.93 11.64 9.39
C ARG A 146 -4.88 12.13 10.38
N TYR A 147 -3.82 12.74 9.86
CA TYR A 147 -2.83 13.41 10.70
C TYR A 147 -3.41 14.76 11.16
N ARG A 148 -3.29 15.07 12.45
CA ARG A 148 -3.74 16.36 13.02
C ARG A 148 -2.91 17.53 12.51
N VAL A 149 -1.65 17.26 12.17
CA VAL A 149 -0.68 18.21 11.65
C VAL A 149 -0.27 17.70 10.28
N ASN A 150 -0.39 18.54 9.25
CA ASN A 150 0.15 18.21 7.94
C ASN A 150 1.62 18.63 7.91
N TYR A 151 2.44 17.80 7.26
CA TYR A 151 3.85 18.08 7.07
C TYR A 151 4.12 18.25 5.59
N GLY A 152 4.93 19.24 5.23
CA GLY A 152 5.25 19.52 3.84
C GLY A 152 6.48 20.38 3.71
N VAL A 153 6.97 20.51 2.48
CA VAL A 153 8.08 21.41 2.19
C VAL A 153 7.61 22.84 2.44
N ASN A 154 8.40 23.60 3.20
CA ASN A 154 8.10 24.99 3.48
C ASN A 154 7.95 25.76 2.15
N PRO A 155 6.80 26.41 1.87
CA PRO A 155 6.60 27.14 0.63
C PRO A 155 7.44 28.42 0.56
N ASN A 156 8.02 28.86 1.68
CA ASN A 156 8.89 30.02 1.72
C ASN A 156 10.19 29.74 0.94
N LEU A 157 10.36 30.44 -0.18
CA LEU A 157 11.53 30.33 -1.05
C LEU A 157 12.85 30.72 -0.36
N SER A 158 12.82 31.48 0.74
CA SER A 158 14.02 31.78 1.54
C SER A 158 14.44 30.63 2.47
N PHE A 159 13.57 29.62 2.65
CA PHE A 159 13.87 28.43 3.44
C PHE A 159 14.57 27.38 2.57
N ASN A 160 15.90 27.50 2.43
CA ASN A 160 16.75 26.64 1.59
C ASN A 160 16.84 25.15 2.02
N ARG A 161 15.99 24.67 2.92
CA ARG A 161 15.99 23.28 3.39
C ARG A 161 14.72 22.58 2.94
N LEU A 162 14.87 21.47 2.21
CA LEU A 162 13.77 20.57 1.85
C LEU A 162 13.38 19.68 3.05
N MET A 163 13.02 20.31 4.17
CA MET A 163 12.51 19.61 5.35
C MET A 163 10.99 19.68 5.37
N ALA A 164 10.36 18.57 5.74
CA ALA A 164 8.93 18.52 5.99
C ALA A 164 8.63 19.21 7.33
N VAL A 165 8.04 20.40 7.29
CA VAL A 165 7.66 21.19 8.47
C VAL A 165 6.14 21.14 8.68
N PRO A 166 5.66 21.24 9.94
CA PRO A 166 4.25 21.44 10.25
C PRO A 166 3.67 22.67 9.55
N PHE A 167 2.44 22.57 9.03
CA PHE A 167 1.63 23.71 8.59
C PHE A 167 0.13 23.45 8.77
#